data_AF-A0A7V9ZK23-F1
#
_entry.id   AF-A0A7V9ZK23-F1
#
_cell.length_a   1.000
_cell.length_b   1.000
_cell.length_c   1.000
_cell.angle_alpha   90.00
_cell.angle_beta   90.00
_cell.angle_gamma   90.00
#
_symmetry.space_group_name_H-M   'P 1'
#
loop_
_entity.id
_entity.type
_entity.pdbx_description
1 polymer ?
#
loop_
_entity_poly.entity_id
_entity_poly.type
_entity_poly.pdbx_seq_one_letter_code
_entity_poly.pdbx_strand_id
1 'polypeptide(L)'
;MLRIGTAALLMVVGSVSVFAGPATGEEKLSDLQARMDAIQADLDASTDKVNQAHDLEQDLRNQLDALDVRIEDTESKSGKLRARVAERAAEIYKDGGISTLEILFSSDDFADLTDNAELLSQISVDDTADFVSLERSEDELGLLREEALGKSKLLAEIEKELLAEAELLQAQLASVADEYTDLKEKLAAAEAARAPTTSSAAPAAPAPAAASIPSSGGMHCPVAGPVSFSDTWGAPRSGGRSHEGVDMMAAYGTPQVAIVSGTITYAGYSDLGGNVQYLSGDDGNLYIYIHQAENQVTSGHVQAGQQISIVGDTGNAAGIPHLHFEFHPGGGGPINPTPLVSSIC
;
A
#
# COMPACT_ATOMS: atom_id res chain seq x y z
N MET A 1 8.30 4.01 -21.97
CA MET A 1 9.12 3.07 -21.17
C MET A 1 10.36 3.78 -20.65
N LEU A 2 10.34 4.26 -19.41
CA LEU A 2 11.53 4.69 -18.68
C LEU A 2 11.36 4.18 -17.25
N ARG A 3 12.13 3.16 -16.86
CA ARG A 3 12.09 2.62 -15.49
C ARG A 3 12.92 3.52 -14.59
N ILE A 4 12.28 4.53 -14.00
CA ILE A 4 12.83 5.20 -12.82
C ILE A 4 12.79 4.15 -11.70
N GLY A 5 13.94 3.91 -11.07
CA GLY A 5 14.04 2.89 -10.02
C GLY A 5 13.40 3.39 -8.74
N THR A 6 12.55 2.55 -8.12
CA THR A 6 12.06 2.78 -6.77
C THR A 6 13.23 2.73 -5.79
N ALA A 7 13.72 3.91 -5.42
CA ALA A 7 14.71 4.06 -4.36
C ALA A 7 14.01 3.79 -3.01
N ALA A 8 14.18 2.57 -2.48
CA ALA A 8 13.72 2.22 -1.14
C ALA A 8 14.51 3.02 -0.10
N LEU A 9 13.98 4.19 0.27
CA LEU A 9 14.60 5.09 1.23
C LEU A 9 14.26 4.63 2.66
N LEU A 10 15.27 4.39 3.48
CA LEU A 10 15.09 4.05 4.90
C LEU A 10 14.48 5.24 5.65
N MET A 11 13.35 5.01 6.32
CA MET A 11 12.76 5.94 7.29
C MET A 11 13.64 6.07 8.56
N VAL A 12 13.52 7.23 9.25
CA VAL A 12 13.86 7.61 10.66
C VAL A 12 14.21 9.14 10.56
N VAL A 13 14.43 10.48 10.70
CA VAL A 13 14.13 11.60 11.68
C VAL A 13 13.50 12.77 10.92
N GLY A 14 12.58 13.50 11.58
CA GLY A 14 11.89 14.69 11.06
C GLY A 14 12.52 16.05 11.42
N SER A 15 11.67 17.05 11.61
CA SER A 15 12.04 18.47 11.54
C SER A 15 13.01 19.00 12.60
N VAL A 16 13.81 20.01 12.19
CA VAL A 16 14.82 20.66 13.03
C VAL A 16 14.23 21.85 13.79
N SER A 17 14.02 21.66 15.09
CA SER A 17 13.84 22.76 16.05
C SER A 17 15.19 23.16 16.66
N VAL A 18 15.76 24.30 16.23
CA VAL A 18 17.07 24.79 16.72
C VAL A 18 16.99 25.28 18.16
N PHE A 19 17.22 24.38 19.12
CA PHE A 19 17.21 24.71 20.55
C PHE A 19 18.57 25.27 21.02
N ALA A 20 18.75 26.59 20.87
CA ALA A 20 19.90 27.32 21.40
C ALA A 20 19.82 27.50 22.94
N GLY A 21 19.91 26.39 23.68
CA GLY A 21 19.99 26.38 25.15
C GLY A 21 21.40 26.70 25.68
N PRO A 22 21.56 27.44 26.79
CA PRO A 22 22.87 27.74 27.36
C PRO A 22 23.46 26.52 28.07
N ALA A 23 24.63 26.06 27.62
CA ALA A 23 25.37 24.94 28.20
C ALA A 23 26.03 25.29 29.56
N THR A 24 25.22 25.43 30.61
CA THR A 24 25.68 25.67 32.00
C THR A 24 24.82 24.94 33.02
N GLY A 25 25.18 23.69 33.35
CA GLY A 25 24.54 22.87 34.38
C GLY A 25 24.63 21.38 34.04
N GLU A 26 24.43 20.52 35.04
CA GLU A 26 24.22 19.08 34.79
C GLU A 26 22.85 18.91 34.10
N GLU A 27 22.87 18.46 32.83
CA GLU A 27 21.68 18.27 32.00
C GLU A 27 20.81 17.16 32.60
N LYS A 28 19.55 17.45 32.93
CA LYS A 28 18.71 16.52 33.70
C LYS A 28 18.07 15.48 32.81
N LEU A 29 17.83 14.29 33.36
CA LEU A 29 17.10 13.21 32.71
C LEU A 29 15.77 13.68 32.07
N SER A 30 15.02 14.55 32.76
CA SER A 30 13.78 15.16 32.25
C SER A 30 13.97 15.96 30.97
N ASP A 31 15.10 16.63 30.85
CA ASP A 31 15.40 17.60 29.82
C ASP A 31 15.93 16.86 28.58
N LEU A 32 16.67 15.76 28.78
CA LEU A 32 17.02 14.79 27.73
C LEU A 32 15.79 14.05 27.19
N GLN A 33 14.92 13.55 28.08
CA GLN A 33 13.71 12.81 27.70
C GLN A 33 12.78 13.67 26.83
N ALA A 34 12.49 14.90 27.25
CA ALA A 34 11.65 15.82 26.49
C ALA A 34 12.24 16.19 25.10
N ARG A 35 13.57 16.13 24.93
CA ARG A 35 14.21 16.30 23.62
C ARG A 35 14.06 15.06 22.73
N MET A 36 14.15 13.85 23.29
CA MET A 36 13.84 12.61 22.56
C MET A 36 12.37 12.54 22.13
N ASP A 37 11.44 12.85 23.04
CA ASP A 37 10.00 12.82 22.77
C ASP A 37 9.62 13.79 21.63
N ALA A 38 10.25 14.96 21.58
CA ALA A 38 10.06 15.94 20.50
C ALA A 38 10.64 15.46 19.16
N ILE A 39 11.84 14.86 19.16
CA ILE A 39 12.46 14.29 17.95
C ILE A 39 11.60 13.17 17.35
N GLN A 40 10.99 12.33 18.20
CA GLN A 40 10.09 11.27 17.75
C GLN A 40 8.79 11.84 17.15
N ALA A 41 8.15 12.81 17.82
CA ALA A 41 6.91 13.41 17.33
C ALA A 41 7.08 14.14 15.98
N ASP A 42 8.22 14.84 15.78
CA ASP A 42 8.54 15.52 14.52
C ASP A 42 8.86 14.53 13.37
N LEU A 43 9.43 13.36 13.70
CA LEU A 43 9.59 12.22 12.78
C LEU A 43 8.24 11.66 12.37
N ASP A 44 7.41 11.25 13.33
CA ASP A 44 6.10 10.64 13.07
C ASP A 44 5.27 11.56 12.16
N ALA A 45 5.18 12.85 12.52
CA ALA A 45 4.46 13.86 11.74
C ALA A 45 5.04 14.17 10.35
N SER A 46 6.29 13.79 10.06
CA SER A 46 6.87 13.88 8.71
C SER A 46 6.69 12.59 7.91
N THR A 47 6.74 11.44 8.57
CA THR A 47 6.39 10.14 7.98
C THR A 47 4.92 10.13 7.53
N ASP A 48 4.00 10.67 8.34
CA ASP A 48 2.59 10.84 7.99
C ASP A 48 2.39 11.60 6.67
N LYS A 49 3.14 12.68 6.43
CA LYS A 49 3.05 13.47 5.20
C LYS A 49 3.54 12.69 3.98
N VAL A 50 4.66 11.99 4.11
CA VAL A 50 5.23 11.16 3.04
C VAL A 50 4.26 10.03 2.69
N ASN A 51 3.66 9.38 3.68
CA ASN A 51 2.64 8.36 3.48
C ASN A 51 1.40 8.92 2.76
N GLN A 52 0.85 10.05 3.23
CA GLN A 52 -0.31 10.71 2.61
C GLN A 52 -0.03 11.15 1.16
N ALA A 53 1.18 11.62 0.87
CA ALA A 53 1.60 11.98 -0.48
C ALA A 53 1.79 10.74 -1.38
N HIS A 54 2.28 9.61 -0.86
CA HIS A 54 2.35 8.34 -1.59
C HIS A 54 0.96 7.73 -1.86
N ASP A 55 0.03 7.80 -0.91
CA ASP A 55 -1.36 7.37 -1.12
C ASP A 55 -2.03 8.19 -2.25
N LEU A 56 -1.81 9.50 -2.27
CA LEU A 56 -2.32 10.40 -3.30
C LEU A 56 -1.64 10.18 -4.66
N GLU A 57 -0.33 9.94 -4.67
CA GLU A 57 0.44 9.54 -5.86
C GLU A 57 -0.13 8.24 -6.47
N GLN A 58 -0.41 7.24 -5.64
CA GLN A 58 -0.95 5.95 -6.08
C GLN A 58 -2.41 6.05 -6.55
N ASP A 59 -3.27 6.84 -5.87
CA ASP A 59 -4.64 7.12 -6.33
C ASP A 59 -4.62 7.84 -7.69
N LEU A 60 -3.78 8.86 -7.87
CA LEU A 60 -3.63 9.56 -9.15
C LEU A 60 -3.13 8.64 -10.27
N ARG A 61 -2.20 7.72 -9.99
CA ARG A 61 -1.78 6.68 -10.96
C ARG A 61 -2.94 5.74 -11.32
N ASN A 62 -3.66 5.21 -10.34
CA ASN A 62 -4.83 4.36 -10.57
C ASN A 62 -5.92 5.06 -11.41
N GLN A 63 -6.13 6.37 -11.19
CA GLN A 63 -7.06 7.19 -11.96
C GLN A 63 -6.56 7.50 -13.38
N LEU A 64 -5.24 7.63 -13.59
CA LEU A 64 -4.64 7.78 -14.91
C LEU A 64 -4.76 6.48 -15.72
N ASP A 65 -4.44 5.32 -15.14
CA ASP A 65 -4.62 4.01 -15.79
C ASP A 65 -6.09 3.79 -16.21
N ALA A 66 -7.04 4.17 -15.34
CA ALA A 66 -8.48 4.10 -15.64
C ALA A 66 -8.94 5.11 -16.70
N LEU A 67 -8.27 6.26 -16.84
CA LEU A 67 -8.52 7.22 -17.93
C LEU A 67 -7.93 6.74 -19.25
N ASP A 68 -6.71 6.19 -19.26
CA ASP A 68 -6.05 5.68 -20.46
C ASP A 68 -6.85 4.54 -21.11
N VAL A 69 -7.41 3.62 -20.31
CA VAL A 69 -8.34 2.58 -20.81
C VAL A 69 -9.60 3.20 -21.43
N ARG A 70 -10.19 4.22 -20.79
CA ARG A 70 -11.36 4.93 -21.34
C ARG A 70 -11.04 5.70 -22.61
N ILE A 71 -9.83 6.24 -22.72
CA ILE A 71 -9.31 6.91 -23.92
C ILE A 71 -9.15 5.88 -25.04
N GLU A 72 -8.51 4.73 -24.82
CA GLU A 72 -8.34 3.68 -25.82
C GLU A 72 -9.69 3.14 -26.34
N ASP A 73 -10.64 2.84 -25.47
CA ASP A 73 -12.00 2.43 -25.86
C ASP A 73 -12.73 3.51 -26.67
N THR A 74 -12.57 4.78 -26.30
CA THR A 74 -13.18 5.91 -27.01
C THR A 74 -12.53 6.13 -28.37
N GLU A 75 -11.19 6.09 -28.47
CA GLU A 75 -10.46 6.16 -29.74
C GLU A 75 -10.83 5.01 -30.68
N SER A 76 -10.95 3.79 -30.14
CA SER A 76 -11.42 2.59 -30.84
C SER A 76 -12.85 2.76 -31.39
N LYS A 77 -13.72 3.46 -30.66
CA LYS A 77 -15.10 3.76 -31.07
C LYS A 77 -15.16 4.89 -32.11
N SER A 78 -14.49 6.02 -31.87
CA SER A 78 -14.38 7.14 -32.81
C SER A 78 -13.71 6.72 -34.12
N GLY A 79 -12.70 5.85 -34.08
CA GLY A 79 -12.06 5.30 -35.28
C GLY A 79 -13.04 4.50 -36.16
N LYS A 80 -13.89 3.68 -35.55
CA LYS A 80 -14.95 2.91 -36.26
C LYS A 80 -16.04 3.81 -36.82
N LEU A 81 -16.44 4.85 -36.09
CA LEU A 81 -17.40 5.87 -36.56
C LEU A 81 -16.82 6.67 -37.74
N ARG A 82 -15.59 7.19 -37.59
CA ARG A 82 -14.87 7.95 -38.63
C ARG A 82 -14.64 7.14 -39.90
N ALA A 83 -14.43 5.82 -39.78
CA ALA A 83 -14.35 4.92 -40.93
C ALA A 83 -15.66 4.86 -41.73
N ARG A 84 -16.81 4.64 -41.07
CA ARG A 84 -18.13 4.61 -41.74
C ARG A 84 -18.49 5.96 -42.35
N VAL A 85 -18.27 7.05 -41.61
CA VAL A 85 -18.45 8.43 -42.11
C VAL A 85 -17.58 8.71 -43.34
N ALA A 86 -16.32 8.27 -43.36
CA ALA A 86 -15.42 8.46 -44.50
C ALA A 86 -15.79 7.57 -45.71
N GLU A 87 -16.21 6.33 -45.48
CA GLU A 87 -16.74 5.43 -46.51
C GLU A 87 -17.97 6.04 -47.18
N ARG A 88 -18.93 6.49 -46.38
CA ARG A 88 -20.17 7.13 -46.82
C ARG A 88 -19.94 8.43 -47.59
N ALA A 89 -19.05 9.30 -47.10
CA ALA A 89 -18.65 10.51 -47.82
C ALA A 89 -17.98 10.18 -49.16
N ALA A 90 -17.25 9.07 -49.25
CA ALA A 90 -16.63 8.61 -50.50
C ALA A 90 -17.62 8.00 -51.48
N GLU A 91 -18.75 7.41 -51.03
CA GLU A 91 -19.87 7.03 -51.91
C GLU A 91 -20.51 8.28 -52.53
N ILE A 92 -20.98 9.21 -51.69
CA ILE A 92 -21.65 10.44 -52.10
C ILE A 92 -20.81 11.24 -53.11
N TYR A 93 -19.48 11.24 -52.95
CA TYR A 93 -18.55 11.86 -53.88
C TYR A 93 -18.42 11.12 -55.23
N LYS A 94 -18.33 9.78 -55.24
CA LYS A 94 -18.24 8.97 -56.49
C LYS A 94 -19.51 9.10 -57.33
N ASP A 95 -20.66 9.11 -56.66
CA ASP A 95 -21.99 9.17 -57.27
C ASP A 95 -22.42 10.58 -57.68
N GLY A 96 -21.53 11.57 -57.51
CA GLY A 96 -21.77 12.97 -57.89
C GLY A 96 -22.89 13.68 -57.11
N GLY A 97 -23.39 13.08 -56.02
CA GLY A 97 -24.48 13.62 -55.20
C GLY A 97 -25.87 13.61 -55.85
N ILE A 98 -26.06 12.90 -56.98
CA ILE A 98 -27.34 12.88 -57.74
C ILE A 98 -28.09 11.55 -57.60
N SER A 99 -27.39 10.45 -57.27
CA SER A 99 -27.92 9.08 -57.31
C SER A 99 -29.19 8.86 -56.47
N THR A 100 -29.40 9.57 -55.35
CA THR A 100 -30.60 9.40 -54.51
C THR A 100 -31.89 9.85 -55.20
N LEU A 101 -31.85 10.89 -56.03
CA LEU A 101 -33.00 11.27 -56.86
C LEU A 101 -33.13 10.38 -58.10
N GLU A 102 -32.01 9.90 -58.63
CA GLU A 102 -32.02 8.98 -59.78
C GLU A 102 -32.66 7.63 -59.42
N ILE A 103 -32.33 7.06 -58.25
CA ILE A 103 -32.94 5.84 -57.70
C ILE A 103 -34.46 6.01 -57.58
N LEU A 104 -34.93 7.11 -56.98
CA LEU A 104 -36.36 7.41 -56.82
C LEU A 104 -37.09 7.67 -58.15
N PHE A 105 -36.42 8.19 -59.17
CA PHE A 105 -37.01 8.39 -60.49
C PHE A 105 -36.82 7.21 -61.45
N SER A 106 -36.04 6.19 -61.06
CA SER A 106 -35.88 4.93 -61.80
C SER A 106 -36.82 3.80 -61.37
N SER A 107 -37.63 4.01 -60.33
CA SER A 107 -38.56 2.99 -59.82
C SER A 107 -39.64 2.60 -60.84
N ASP A 108 -39.91 1.30 -60.97
CA ASP A 108 -40.81 0.74 -61.99
C ASP A 108 -42.30 1.01 -61.67
N ASP A 109 -42.67 1.04 -60.39
CA ASP A 109 -44.03 1.38 -59.94
C ASP A 109 -44.09 2.13 -58.59
N PHE A 110 -45.32 2.38 -58.10
CA PHE A 110 -45.56 3.15 -56.87
C PHE A 110 -45.17 2.41 -55.57
N ALA A 111 -45.21 1.08 -55.55
CA ALA A 111 -44.75 0.29 -54.40
C ALA A 111 -43.22 0.33 -54.33
N ASP A 112 -42.55 0.07 -55.46
CA ASP A 112 -41.09 0.18 -55.59
C ASP A 112 -40.59 1.59 -55.22
N LEU A 113 -41.26 2.65 -55.70
CA LEU A 113 -41.00 4.04 -55.28
C LEU A 113 -41.11 4.24 -53.76
N THR A 114 -42.07 3.59 -53.10
CA THR A 114 -42.31 3.72 -51.66
C THR A 114 -41.24 2.98 -50.85
N ASP A 115 -40.90 1.75 -51.25
CA ASP A 115 -39.88 0.93 -50.60
C ASP A 115 -38.49 1.58 -50.71
N ASN A 116 -38.14 2.11 -51.89
CA ASN A 116 -36.89 2.88 -52.10
C ASN A 116 -36.87 4.18 -51.28
N ALA A 117 -38.01 4.87 -51.13
CA ALA A 117 -38.11 6.07 -50.31
C ALA A 117 -37.97 5.79 -48.81
N GLU A 118 -38.52 4.68 -48.31
CA GLU A 118 -38.31 4.27 -46.92
C GLU A 118 -36.85 3.86 -46.67
N LEU A 119 -36.23 3.09 -47.57
CA LEU A 119 -34.82 2.71 -47.49
C LEU A 119 -33.89 3.94 -47.44
N LEU A 120 -34.08 4.90 -48.33
CA LEU A 120 -33.29 6.15 -48.34
C LEU A 120 -33.53 6.99 -47.08
N SER A 121 -34.75 6.95 -46.50
CA SER A 121 -35.05 7.61 -45.24
C SER A 121 -34.31 6.96 -44.06
N GLN A 122 -34.31 5.62 -43.98
CA GLN A 122 -33.58 4.89 -42.95
C GLN A 122 -32.06 5.15 -43.03
N ILE A 123 -31.47 5.06 -44.23
CA ILE A 123 -30.04 5.35 -44.45
C ILE A 123 -29.70 6.79 -44.03
N SER A 124 -30.55 7.78 -44.38
CA SER A 124 -30.33 9.19 -43.99
C SER A 124 -30.38 9.43 -42.48
N VAL A 125 -31.21 8.67 -41.75
CA VAL A 125 -31.26 8.68 -40.28
C VAL A 125 -30.00 8.05 -39.68
N ASP A 126 -29.58 6.88 -40.19
CA ASP A 126 -28.38 6.19 -39.70
C ASP A 126 -27.09 6.98 -40.00
N ASP A 127 -26.97 7.54 -41.21
CA ASP A 127 -25.91 8.49 -41.60
C ASP A 127 -25.80 9.63 -40.56
N THR A 128 -26.94 10.29 -40.29
CA THR A 128 -27.03 11.40 -39.33
C THR A 128 -26.67 10.98 -37.90
N ALA A 129 -27.13 9.80 -37.47
CA ALA A 129 -26.82 9.24 -36.16
C ALA A 129 -25.32 8.94 -35.99
N ASP A 130 -24.65 8.48 -37.05
CA ASP A 130 -23.20 8.26 -37.06
C ASP A 130 -22.39 9.56 -37.03
N PHE A 131 -22.79 10.60 -37.78
CA PHE A 131 -22.16 11.93 -37.69
C PHE A 131 -22.23 12.49 -36.26
N VAL A 132 -23.42 12.51 -35.65
CA VAL A 132 -23.62 13.02 -34.28
C VAL A 132 -22.91 12.15 -33.24
N SER A 133 -22.85 10.82 -33.46
CA SER A 133 -22.10 9.91 -32.59
C SER A 133 -20.59 10.10 -32.70
N LEU A 134 -20.07 10.44 -33.89
CA LEU A 134 -18.67 10.76 -34.11
C LEU A 134 -18.29 12.05 -33.38
N GLU A 135 -18.99 13.15 -33.65
CA GLU A 135 -18.77 14.47 -33.03
C GLU A 135 -18.74 14.36 -31.50
N ARG A 136 -19.79 13.76 -30.90
CA ARG A 136 -19.86 13.51 -29.45
C ARG A 136 -18.68 12.67 -28.92
N SER A 137 -18.21 11.70 -29.70
CA SER A 137 -17.08 10.85 -29.28
C SER A 137 -15.73 11.56 -29.35
N GLU A 138 -15.56 12.51 -30.29
CA GLU A 138 -14.36 13.35 -30.38
C GLU A 138 -14.35 14.42 -29.27
N ASP A 139 -15.51 14.97 -28.89
CA ASP A 139 -15.68 15.82 -27.69
C ASP A 139 -15.35 15.06 -26.39
N GLU A 140 -15.93 13.87 -26.19
CA GLU A 140 -15.67 13.03 -25.02
C GLU A 140 -14.18 12.66 -24.91
N LEU A 141 -13.55 12.32 -26.04
CA LEU A 141 -12.12 12.07 -26.13
C LEU A 141 -11.27 13.31 -25.79
N GLY A 142 -11.71 14.51 -26.19
CA GLY A 142 -11.07 15.77 -25.84
C GLY A 142 -11.06 16.01 -24.33
N LEU A 143 -12.23 15.88 -23.68
CA LEU A 143 -12.40 16.04 -22.24
C LEU A 143 -11.58 15.03 -21.43
N LEU A 144 -11.58 13.74 -21.83
CA LEU A 144 -10.79 12.70 -21.17
C LEU A 144 -9.28 12.99 -21.21
N ARG A 145 -8.78 13.47 -22.35
CA ARG A 145 -7.36 13.84 -22.51
C ARG A 145 -7.00 15.11 -21.74
N GLU A 146 -7.92 16.06 -21.59
CA GLU A 146 -7.70 17.24 -20.73
C GLU A 146 -7.67 16.83 -19.24
N GLU A 147 -8.56 15.95 -18.79
CA GLU A 147 -8.55 15.42 -17.43
C GLU A 147 -7.25 14.64 -17.13
N ALA A 148 -6.84 13.75 -18.03
CA ALA A 148 -5.60 12.99 -17.89
C ALA A 148 -4.36 13.91 -17.87
N LEU A 149 -4.31 14.92 -18.73
CA LEU A 149 -3.24 15.94 -18.71
C LEU A 149 -3.24 16.76 -17.41
N GLY A 150 -4.41 17.01 -16.81
CA GLY A 150 -4.56 17.63 -15.50
C GLY A 150 -3.99 16.78 -14.37
N LYS A 151 -4.43 15.51 -14.27
CA LYS A 151 -3.93 14.56 -13.25
C LYS A 151 -2.44 14.27 -13.40
N SER A 152 -1.94 14.11 -14.63
CA SER A 152 -0.51 13.88 -14.92
C SER A 152 0.37 15.03 -14.45
N LYS A 153 -0.06 16.29 -14.60
CA LYS A 153 0.65 17.46 -14.05
C LYS A 153 0.64 17.49 -12.52
N LEU A 154 -0.48 17.14 -11.90
CA LEU A 154 -0.60 17.10 -10.44
C LEU A 154 0.31 16.00 -9.85
N LEU A 155 0.30 14.81 -10.45
CA LEU A 155 1.20 13.70 -10.10
C LEU A 155 2.67 14.12 -10.19
N ALA A 156 3.08 14.77 -11.28
CA ALA A 156 4.47 15.20 -11.48
C ALA A 156 4.93 16.30 -10.48
N GLU A 157 4.02 17.11 -9.95
CA GLU A 157 4.35 18.07 -8.89
C GLU A 157 4.44 17.37 -7.51
N ILE A 158 3.56 16.39 -7.24
CA ILE A 158 3.60 15.56 -6.02
C ILE A 158 4.86 14.68 -5.97
N GLU A 159 5.23 14.01 -7.07
CA GLU A 159 6.48 13.24 -7.18
C GLU A 159 7.72 14.10 -6.87
N LYS A 160 7.67 15.39 -7.25
CA LYS A 160 8.72 16.39 -7.01
C LYS A 160 8.72 16.92 -5.58
N GLU A 161 7.56 17.13 -4.97
CA GLU A 161 7.44 17.49 -3.55
C GLU A 161 7.91 16.34 -2.65
N LEU A 162 7.52 15.09 -2.96
CA LEU A 162 8.03 13.87 -2.32
C LEU A 162 9.55 13.78 -2.36
N LEU A 163 10.17 14.01 -3.53
CA LEU A 163 11.63 14.00 -3.66
C LEU A 163 12.31 15.09 -2.81
N ALA A 164 11.73 16.29 -2.75
CA ALA A 164 12.28 17.40 -1.97
C ALA A 164 12.16 17.17 -0.45
N GLU A 165 11.03 16.66 0.03
CA GLU A 165 10.84 16.28 1.45
C GLU A 165 11.74 15.09 1.81
N ALA A 166 11.91 14.11 0.90
CA ALA A 166 12.81 12.97 1.10
C ALA A 166 14.29 13.39 1.22
N GLU A 167 14.79 14.30 0.38
CA GLU A 167 16.14 14.87 0.51
C GLU A 167 16.30 15.67 1.82
N LEU A 168 15.26 16.41 2.23
CA LEU A 168 15.24 17.14 3.51
C LEU A 168 15.37 16.17 4.70
N LEU A 169 14.52 15.14 4.75
CA LEU A 169 14.49 14.14 5.82
C LEU A 169 15.79 13.33 5.88
N GLN A 170 16.39 12.99 4.74
CA GLN A 170 17.68 12.30 4.69
C GLN A 170 18.84 13.17 5.23
N ALA A 171 18.79 14.49 4.98
CA ALA A 171 19.75 15.43 5.58
C ALA A 171 19.54 15.62 7.09
N GLN A 172 18.29 15.60 7.57
CA GLN A 172 17.94 15.70 8.99
C GLN A 172 18.36 14.45 9.77
N LEU A 173 18.05 13.26 9.25
CA LEU A 173 18.55 11.95 9.69
C LEU A 173 20.02 11.95 10.07
N ALA A 174 20.88 12.40 9.14
CA ALA A 174 22.33 12.41 9.31
C ALA A 174 22.82 13.37 10.40
N SER A 175 22.01 14.32 10.83
CA SER A 175 22.35 15.27 11.90
C SER A 175 21.89 14.81 13.29
N VAL A 176 20.81 14.02 13.38
CA VAL A 176 20.20 13.62 14.66
C VAL A 176 20.63 12.22 15.12
N ALA A 177 21.09 11.34 14.23
CA ALA A 177 21.55 9.99 14.62
C ALA A 177 22.68 10.01 15.67
N ASP A 178 23.64 10.95 15.54
CA ASP A 178 24.73 11.13 16.51
C ASP A 178 24.21 11.66 17.86
N GLU A 179 23.35 12.69 17.84
CA GLU A 179 22.79 13.30 19.07
C GLU A 179 21.84 12.33 19.80
N TYR A 180 21.03 11.56 19.09
CA TYR A 180 20.18 10.50 19.67
C TYR A 180 21.02 9.41 20.36
N THR A 181 22.15 9.03 19.76
CA THR A 181 23.04 7.99 20.31
C THR A 181 23.72 8.50 21.60
N ASP A 182 24.25 9.72 21.58
CA ASP A 182 24.82 10.39 22.75
C ASP A 182 23.78 10.60 23.88
N LEU A 183 22.55 11.02 23.55
CA LEU A 183 21.46 11.12 24.53
C LEU A 183 21.11 9.77 25.16
N LYS A 184 21.05 8.70 24.35
CA LYS A 184 20.72 7.35 24.82
C LYS A 184 21.79 6.78 25.76
N GLU A 185 23.07 7.02 25.47
CA GLU A 185 24.17 6.66 26.38
C GLU A 185 24.13 7.47 27.68
N LYS A 186 23.89 8.78 27.60
CA LYS A 186 23.73 9.67 28.78
C LYS A 186 22.54 9.25 29.66
N LEU A 187 21.40 8.91 29.06
CA LEU A 187 20.20 8.46 29.77
C LEU A 187 20.48 7.17 30.53
N ALA A 188 21.05 6.15 29.85
CA ALA A 188 21.39 4.87 30.46
C ALA A 188 22.43 5.03 31.60
N ALA A 189 23.41 5.92 31.44
CA ALA A 189 24.37 6.24 32.50
C ALA A 189 23.70 6.92 33.73
N ALA A 190 22.77 7.84 33.50
CA ALA A 190 22.01 8.51 34.56
C ALA A 190 21.04 7.57 35.29
N GLU A 191 20.41 6.62 34.59
CA GLU A 191 19.58 5.58 35.20
C GLU A 191 20.41 4.58 36.02
N ALA A 192 21.55 4.12 35.48
CA ALA A 192 22.48 3.25 36.20
C ALA A 192 23.02 3.91 37.49
N ALA A 193 23.28 5.21 37.46
CA ALA A 193 23.68 5.99 38.64
C ALA A 193 22.54 6.18 39.67
N ARG A 194 21.28 5.98 39.28
CA ARG A 194 20.08 6.13 40.11
C ARG A 194 19.59 4.80 40.70
N ALA A 195 20.07 3.66 40.20
CA ALA A 195 19.69 2.33 40.69
C ALA A 195 20.23 2.06 42.11
N PRO A 196 19.36 1.72 43.10
CA PRO A 196 19.82 1.42 44.45
C PRO A 196 20.53 0.06 44.51
N THR A 197 21.70 0.01 45.16
CA THR A 197 22.53 -1.19 45.30
C THR A 197 21.99 -2.17 46.35
N THR A 198 20.79 -2.70 46.14
CA THR A 198 20.19 -3.75 46.98
C THR A 198 20.37 -5.13 46.39
N SER A 199 21.46 -5.80 46.78
CA SER A 199 21.63 -7.24 46.54
C SER A 199 20.65 -8.04 47.42
N SER A 200 19.61 -8.60 46.80
CA SER A 200 18.78 -9.65 47.39
C SER A 200 18.08 -10.44 46.28
N ALA A 201 18.39 -11.72 46.15
CA ALA A 201 17.71 -12.60 45.20
C ALA A 201 16.33 -13.00 45.74
N ALA A 202 15.29 -12.28 45.32
CA ALA A 202 13.91 -12.70 45.53
C ALA A 202 13.52 -13.81 44.52
N PRO A 203 12.68 -14.79 44.87
CA PRO A 203 12.25 -15.82 43.94
C PRO A 203 11.41 -15.23 42.80
N ALA A 204 11.62 -15.70 41.58
CA ALA A 204 10.74 -15.37 40.46
C ALA A 204 9.30 -15.82 40.76
N ALA A 205 8.32 -14.95 40.46
CA ALA A 205 6.92 -15.33 40.51
C ALA A 205 6.65 -16.46 39.50
N PRO A 206 5.77 -17.43 39.82
CA PRO A 206 5.46 -18.50 38.89
C PRO A 206 4.78 -17.93 37.65
N ALA A 207 5.38 -18.19 36.48
CA ALA A 207 4.74 -17.90 35.20
C ALA A 207 3.38 -18.63 35.12
N PRO A 208 2.36 -18.05 34.46
CA PRO A 208 1.11 -18.76 34.19
C PRO A 208 1.43 -20.07 33.44
N ALA A 209 0.71 -21.15 33.78
CA ALA A 209 1.02 -22.48 33.29
C ALA A 209 1.02 -22.50 31.75
N ALA A 210 2.17 -22.82 31.15
CA ALA A 210 2.35 -22.80 29.71
C ALA A 210 1.34 -23.74 29.03
N ALA A 211 0.51 -23.18 28.15
CA ALA A 211 -0.23 -23.99 27.19
C ALA A 211 0.77 -24.75 26.32
N SER A 212 0.48 -26.02 26.01
CA SER A 212 1.30 -26.82 25.10
C SER A 212 1.15 -26.29 23.68
N ILE A 213 2.03 -25.37 23.29
CA ILE A 213 2.11 -24.81 21.94
C ILE A 213 2.29 -25.97 20.94
N PRO A 214 1.41 -26.13 19.94
CA PRO A 214 1.60 -27.12 18.88
C PRO A 214 2.95 -26.92 18.17
N SER A 215 3.68 -28.00 17.91
CA SER A 215 4.98 -27.94 17.25
C SER A 215 5.23 -29.13 16.34
N SER A 216 5.95 -28.88 15.24
CA SER A 216 6.15 -29.83 14.14
C SER A 216 7.48 -29.51 13.45
N GLY A 217 8.33 -30.52 13.24
CA GLY A 217 9.63 -30.35 12.57
C GLY A 217 10.66 -29.45 13.30
N GLY A 218 10.37 -29.00 14.52
CA GLY A 218 11.15 -27.97 15.25
C GLY A 218 10.55 -26.56 15.16
N MET A 219 9.49 -26.38 14.38
CA MET A 219 8.72 -25.14 14.31
C MET A 219 7.56 -25.15 15.32
N HIS A 220 7.18 -23.98 15.83
CA HIS A 220 6.08 -23.78 16.77
C HIS A 220 4.92 -22.99 16.15
N CYS A 221 3.69 -23.33 16.49
CA CYS A 221 2.52 -22.57 16.06
C CYS A 221 2.63 -21.13 16.60
N PRO A 222 2.62 -20.08 15.75
CA PRO A 222 2.98 -18.71 16.16
C PRO A 222 1.97 -18.07 17.12
N VAL A 223 0.79 -18.67 17.29
CA VAL A 223 -0.21 -18.32 18.31
C VAL A 223 -0.22 -19.39 19.40
N ALA A 224 0.08 -19.02 20.64
CA ALA A 224 0.18 -19.94 21.78
C ALA A 224 -1.18 -20.21 22.45
N GLY A 225 -2.21 -20.55 21.66
CA GLY A 225 -3.57 -20.76 22.16
C GLY A 225 -4.52 -21.34 21.10
N PRO A 226 -5.82 -21.45 21.40
CA PRO A 226 -6.83 -21.81 20.41
C PRO A 226 -6.85 -20.80 19.27
N VAL A 227 -6.67 -21.29 18.04
CA VAL A 227 -6.53 -20.48 16.84
C VAL A 227 -7.35 -21.09 15.71
N SER A 228 -7.86 -20.26 14.79
CA SER A 228 -8.49 -20.72 13.55
C SER A 228 -8.11 -19.82 12.37
N PHE A 229 -8.00 -20.41 11.19
CA PHE A 229 -7.62 -19.73 9.96
C PHE A 229 -8.16 -20.50 8.76
N SER A 230 -8.12 -19.87 7.59
CA SER A 230 -8.45 -20.48 6.30
C SER A 230 -7.53 -19.91 5.21
N ASP A 231 -7.36 -20.64 4.12
CA ASP A 231 -6.60 -20.12 2.98
C ASP A 231 -7.33 -18.91 2.40
N THR A 232 -6.70 -17.75 2.58
CA THR A 232 -7.17 -16.43 2.15
C THR A 232 -6.09 -15.72 1.34
N TRP A 233 -5.05 -16.45 0.90
CA TRP A 233 -3.97 -15.89 0.09
C TRP A 233 -4.51 -15.25 -1.20
N GLY A 234 -4.05 -14.04 -1.51
CA GLY A 234 -4.52 -13.28 -2.67
C GLY A 234 -5.96 -12.74 -2.55
N ALA A 235 -6.63 -12.90 -1.41
CA ALA A 235 -7.95 -12.29 -1.19
C ALA A 235 -7.86 -10.75 -1.22
N PRO A 236 -8.88 -10.03 -1.73
CA PRO A 236 -8.86 -8.56 -1.75
C PRO A 236 -8.80 -7.93 -0.35
N ARG A 237 -7.98 -6.88 -0.20
CA ARG A 237 -7.85 -6.05 1.00
C ARG A 237 -8.14 -4.57 0.67
N SER A 238 -8.17 -3.72 1.70
CA SER A 238 -8.37 -2.27 1.53
C SER A 238 -7.31 -1.66 0.62
N GLY A 239 -7.70 -0.69 -0.22
CA GLY A 239 -6.81 -0.05 -1.20
C GLY A 239 -6.50 -0.88 -2.45
N GLY A 240 -7.28 -1.94 -2.74
CA GLY A 240 -7.06 -2.80 -3.91
C GLY A 240 -5.89 -3.79 -3.77
N ARG A 241 -5.25 -3.82 -2.60
CA ARG A 241 -4.17 -4.76 -2.26
C ARG A 241 -4.65 -6.21 -2.30
N SER A 242 -3.73 -7.12 -2.61
CA SER A 242 -3.89 -8.55 -2.34
C SER A 242 -3.51 -8.87 -0.90
N HIS A 243 -3.99 -10.01 -0.39
CA HIS A 243 -3.62 -10.52 0.92
C HIS A 243 -2.35 -11.40 0.83
N GLU A 244 -1.25 -10.95 1.43
CA GLU A 244 0.08 -11.56 1.32
C GLU A 244 0.49 -12.38 2.55
N GLY A 245 -0.48 -12.86 3.32
CA GLY A 245 -0.26 -13.68 4.52
C GLY A 245 -1.43 -14.61 4.84
N VAL A 246 -1.58 -14.97 6.12
CA VAL A 246 -2.74 -15.67 6.69
C VAL A 246 -3.21 -14.98 7.96
N ASP A 247 -4.52 -14.76 8.08
CA ASP A 247 -5.14 -14.23 9.29
C ASP A 247 -5.44 -15.38 10.25
N MET A 248 -4.69 -15.44 11.34
CA MET A 248 -4.80 -16.43 12.41
C MET A 248 -5.66 -15.87 13.55
N MET A 249 -6.96 -16.16 13.48
CA MET A 249 -7.97 -15.67 14.41
C MET A 249 -7.74 -16.23 15.82
N ALA A 250 -7.59 -15.34 16.80
CA ALA A 250 -7.33 -15.67 18.20
C ALA A 250 -7.84 -14.56 19.11
N ALA A 251 -8.00 -14.83 20.41
CA ALA A 251 -8.46 -13.79 21.34
C ALA A 251 -7.39 -12.70 21.54
N TYR A 252 -7.79 -11.43 21.63
CA TYR A 252 -6.94 -10.34 22.12
C TYR A 252 -6.29 -10.76 23.45
N GLY A 253 -4.98 -10.55 23.60
CA GLY A 253 -4.24 -10.99 24.78
C GLY A 253 -3.65 -12.41 24.67
N THR A 254 -3.93 -13.16 23.60
CA THR A 254 -3.28 -14.47 23.38
C THR A 254 -1.78 -14.26 23.10
N PRO A 255 -0.86 -15.00 23.74
CA PRO A 255 0.57 -14.86 23.46
C PRO A 255 0.94 -15.29 22.04
N GLN A 256 1.85 -14.55 21.43
CA GLN A 256 2.48 -14.89 20.15
C GLN A 256 3.93 -15.28 20.36
N VAL A 257 4.38 -16.31 19.63
CA VAL A 257 5.69 -16.93 19.82
C VAL A 257 6.47 -17.01 18.52
N ALA A 258 7.80 -16.97 18.64
CA ALA A 258 8.71 -17.20 17.52
C ALA A 258 8.51 -18.60 16.93
N ILE A 259 8.16 -18.68 15.64
CA ILE A 259 7.92 -19.95 14.92
C ILE A 259 9.18 -20.81 14.84
N VAL A 260 10.35 -20.17 14.72
CA VAL A 260 11.69 -20.78 14.75
C VAL A 260 12.61 -19.99 15.69
N SER A 261 13.78 -20.54 16.02
CA SER A 261 14.86 -19.71 16.58
C SER A 261 15.38 -18.76 15.51
N GLY A 262 15.77 -17.55 15.91
CA GLY A 262 16.18 -16.50 14.97
C GLY A 262 16.39 -15.16 15.67
N THR A 263 16.53 -14.08 14.91
CA THR A 263 16.72 -12.72 15.42
C THR A 263 15.54 -11.83 15.05
N ILE A 264 14.98 -11.12 16.04
CA ILE A 264 14.07 -10.00 15.78
C ILE A 264 14.90 -8.86 15.19
N THR A 265 14.70 -8.57 13.90
CA THR A 265 15.48 -7.60 13.12
C THR A 265 14.76 -6.28 12.91
N TYR A 266 13.44 -6.25 13.09
CA TYR A 266 12.63 -5.03 13.17
C TYR A 266 11.45 -5.24 14.12
N ALA A 267 11.10 -4.19 14.87
CA ALA A 267 9.84 -4.06 15.57
C ALA A 267 9.41 -2.58 15.52
N GLY A 268 8.16 -2.30 15.15
CA GLY A 268 7.69 -0.94 14.92
C GLY A 268 6.17 -0.86 14.72
N TYR A 269 5.70 0.24 14.14
CA TYR A 269 4.28 0.52 13.91
C TYR A 269 4.01 1.02 12.48
N SER A 270 2.82 0.79 11.96
CA SER A 270 2.30 1.33 10.69
C SER A 270 0.77 1.44 10.73
N ASP A 271 0.15 2.35 9.96
CA ASP A 271 -1.31 2.52 10.00
C ASP A 271 -2.10 1.31 9.49
N LEU A 272 -1.57 0.60 8.50
CA LEU A 272 -2.20 -0.61 7.97
C LEU A 272 -1.92 -1.81 8.88
N GLY A 273 -0.65 -2.08 9.22
CA GLY A 273 -0.25 -3.27 9.99
C GLY A 273 -0.42 -3.14 11.50
N GLY A 274 -0.60 -1.93 12.03
CA GLY A 274 -0.52 -1.68 13.46
C GLY A 274 0.90 -1.89 13.97
N ASN A 275 1.05 -2.46 15.16
CA ASN A 275 2.35 -2.99 15.60
C ASN A 275 2.79 -4.14 14.69
N VAL A 276 4.08 -4.19 14.36
CA VAL A 276 4.69 -5.21 13.48
C VAL A 276 6.02 -5.72 14.06
N GLN A 277 6.38 -6.97 13.79
CA GLN A 277 7.69 -7.58 14.09
C GLN A 277 8.19 -8.44 12.93
N TYR A 278 9.49 -8.39 12.67
CA TYR A 278 10.20 -9.19 11.66
C TYR A 278 11.17 -10.13 12.37
N LEU A 279 10.96 -11.45 12.20
CA LEU A 279 11.83 -12.50 12.69
C LEU A 279 12.63 -13.08 11.52
N SER A 280 13.93 -12.80 11.50
CA SER A 280 14.89 -13.46 10.60
C SER A 280 15.33 -14.78 11.24
N GLY A 281 14.83 -15.91 10.73
CA GLY A 281 15.06 -17.24 11.26
C GLY A 281 16.49 -17.74 11.06
N ASP A 282 16.98 -18.56 12.01
CA ASP A 282 18.26 -19.28 11.91
C ASP A 282 18.25 -20.32 10.76
N ASP A 283 17.08 -20.61 10.18
CA ASP A 283 16.87 -21.43 8.98
C ASP A 283 17.05 -20.65 7.67
N GLY A 284 17.25 -19.33 7.73
CA GLY A 284 17.45 -18.44 6.59
C GLY A 284 16.18 -17.82 6.02
N ASN A 285 15.02 -18.01 6.66
CA ASN A 285 13.75 -17.41 6.22
C ASN A 285 13.41 -16.13 6.99
N LEU A 286 12.48 -15.33 6.47
CA LEU A 286 11.87 -14.21 7.19
C LEU A 286 10.39 -14.53 7.48
N TYR A 287 9.97 -14.20 8.70
CA TYR A 287 8.60 -14.33 9.19
C TYR A 287 8.15 -12.98 9.72
N ILE A 288 6.98 -12.50 9.28
CA ILE A 288 6.44 -11.21 9.71
C ILE A 288 5.17 -11.43 10.52
N TYR A 289 5.08 -10.73 11.66
CA TYR A 289 3.97 -10.75 12.60
C TYR A 289 3.34 -9.36 12.61
N ILE A 290 2.04 -9.28 12.35
CA ILE A 290 1.27 -8.04 12.15
C ILE A 290 0.00 -8.01 13.04
N HIS A 291 -0.44 -6.79 13.42
CA HIS A 291 -1.59 -6.44 14.29
C HIS A 291 -1.40 -6.64 15.81
N GLN A 292 -0.17 -6.72 16.31
CA GLN A 292 0.10 -6.98 17.73
C GLN A 292 -0.53 -5.94 18.68
N ALA A 293 -0.93 -6.37 19.88
CA ALA A 293 -1.28 -5.48 20.98
C ALA A 293 -0.03 -4.85 21.61
N GLU A 294 1.05 -5.64 21.73
CA GLU A 294 2.32 -5.24 22.34
C GLU A 294 3.47 -6.05 21.69
N ASN A 295 4.56 -5.36 21.33
CA ASN A 295 5.82 -5.97 20.91
C ASN A 295 6.73 -6.14 22.14
N GLN A 296 6.82 -7.36 22.67
CA GLN A 296 7.51 -7.66 23.94
C GLN A 296 9.01 -7.95 23.77
N VAL A 297 9.42 -8.43 22.60
CA VAL A 297 10.82 -8.45 22.17
C VAL A 297 10.94 -7.57 20.95
N THR A 298 11.69 -6.48 21.06
CA THR A 298 11.84 -5.49 19.96
C THR A 298 13.13 -5.67 19.16
N SER A 299 14.10 -6.43 19.66
CA SER A 299 15.34 -6.77 18.96
C SER A 299 16.06 -7.95 19.63
N GLY A 300 16.96 -8.61 18.88
CA GLY A 300 17.87 -9.64 19.41
C GLY A 300 17.43 -11.08 19.15
N HIS A 301 18.25 -12.05 19.58
CA HIS A 301 18.02 -13.47 19.33
C HIS A 301 16.92 -14.04 20.24
N VAL A 302 16.06 -14.87 19.66
CA VAL A 302 14.92 -15.54 20.29
C VAL A 302 14.93 -17.02 19.93
N GLN A 303 14.41 -17.86 20.82
CA GLN A 303 14.28 -19.30 20.59
C GLN A 303 12.91 -19.69 20.04
N ALA A 304 12.82 -20.79 19.28
CA ALA A 304 11.54 -21.34 18.85
C ALA A 304 10.60 -21.57 20.06
N GLY A 305 9.36 -21.10 19.94
CA GLY A 305 8.37 -21.14 21.04
C GLY A 305 8.55 -20.08 22.14
N GLN A 306 9.57 -19.21 22.06
CA GLN A 306 9.70 -18.04 22.95
C GLN A 306 8.61 -17.01 22.62
N GLN A 307 7.97 -16.47 23.66
CA GLN A 307 7.01 -15.36 23.52
C GLN A 307 7.72 -14.07 23.09
N ILE A 308 7.21 -13.44 22.03
CA ILE A 308 7.77 -12.22 21.42
C ILE A 308 6.76 -11.07 21.36
N SER A 309 5.45 -11.36 21.47
CA SER A 309 4.38 -10.36 21.41
C SER A 309 3.03 -10.92 21.88
N ILE A 310 1.99 -10.09 21.76
CA ILE A 310 0.61 -10.40 22.14
C ILE A 310 -0.33 -10.15 20.95
N VAL A 311 -1.28 -11.05 20.68
CA VAL A 311 -2.38 -10.85 19.72
C VAL A 311 -3.18 -9.60 20.07
N GLY A 312 -3.33 -8.70 19.11
CA GLY A 312 -4.16 -7.49 19.20
C GLY A 312 -5.03 -7.30 17.97
N ASP A 313 -5.43 -6.05 17.76
CA ASP A 313 -6.24 -5.56 16.64
C ASP A 313 -5.74 -4.19 16.15
N THR A 314 -4.43 -3.92 16.25
CA THR A 314 -3.86 -2.60 15.89
C THR A 314 -3.78 -2.38 14.38
N GLY A 315 -3.76 -1.11 13.95
CA GLY A 315 -3.84 -0.74 12.53
C GLY A 315 -5.22 -1.02 11.94
N ASN A 316 -5.27 -1.58 10.72
CA ASN A 316 -6.54 -1.81 10.02
C ASN A 316 -7.34 -3.04 10.52
N ALA A 317 -6.85 -3.75 11.54
CA ALA A 317 -7.52 -4.89 12.18
C ALA A 317 -8.56 -4.50 13.25
N ALA A 318 -8.69 -3.21 13.58
CA ALA A 318 -9.45 -2.70 14.72
C ALA A 318 -10.84 -3.34 14.91
N GLY A 319 -11.05 -3.94 16.09
CA GLY A 319 -12.26 -4.67 16.46
C GLY A 319 -12.30 -6.15 16.05
N ILE A 320 -11.29 -6.65 15.32
CA ILE A 320 -11.17 -8.04 14.88
C ILE A 320 -9.78 -8.59 15.29
N PRO A 321 -9.60 -9.07 16.54
CA PRO A 321 -8.30 -9.54 17.00
C PRO A 321 -7.80 -10.78 16.25
N HIS A 322 -6.57 -10.72 15.75
CA HIS A 322 -5.88 -11.81 15.06
C HIS A 322 -4.37 -11.57 15.02
N LEU A 323 -3.61 -12.61 14.68
CA LEU A 323 -2.27 -12.45 14.11
C LEU A 323 -2.42 -12.45 12.60
N HIS A 324 -1.97 -11.40 11.90
CA HIS A 324 -1.67 -11.55 10.47
C HIS A 324 -0.21 -11.99 10.32
N PHE A 325 0.02 -13.07 9.56
CA PHE A 325 1.32 -13.75 9.48
C PHE A 325 1.78 -13.93 8.03
N GLU A 326 2.98 -13.46 7.70
CA GLU A 326 3.60 -13.57 6.37
C GLU A 326 4.85 -14.47 6.41
N PHE A 327 5.14 -15.17 5.31
CA PHE A 327 6.29 -16.07 5.18
C PHE A 327 7.10 -15.79 3.91
N HIS A 328 8.39 -15.51 4.10
CA HIS A 328 9.32 -15.04 3.07
C HIS A 328 10.53 -16.00 2.95
N PRO A 329 10.45 -17.02 2.10
CA PRO A 329 11.55 -17.95 1.88
C PRO A 329 12.84 -17.23 1.46
N GLY A 330 13.93 -17.47 2.18
CA GLY A 330 15.21 -16.81 1.91
C GLY A 330 15.22 -15.28 2.06
N GLY A 331 14.21 -14.68 2.72
CA GLY A 331 14.02 -13.23 2.77
C GLY A 331 13.52 -12.60 1.47
N GLY A 332 12.92 -13.39 0.57
CA GLY A 332 12.33 -12.93 -0.69
C GLY A 332 10.94 -12.29 -0.54
N GLY A 333 10.19 -12.26 -1.64
CA GLY A 333 8.76 -11.92 -1.60
C GLY A 333 7.94 -12.95 -0.82
N PRO A 334 6.75 -12.55 -0.30
CA PRO A 334 5.89 -13.44 0.46
C PRO A 334 5.38 -14.61 -0.41
N ILE A 335 5.11 -15.75 0.22
CA ILE A 335 4.35 -16.86 -0.36
C ILE A 335 3.23 -17.30 0.57
N ASN A 336 2.21 -17.97 0.05
CA ASN A 336 1.08 -18.49 0.84
C ASN A 336 1.57 -19.27 2.07
N PRO A 337 1.37 -18.74 3.30
CA PRO A 337 1.82 -19.39 4.52
C PRO A 337 0.83 -20.44 5.03
N THR A 338 -0.39 -20.52 4.48
CA THR A 338 -1.43 -21.45 4.94
C THR A 338 -0.95 -22.92 4.98
N PRO A 339 -0.25 -23.45 3.95
CA PRO A 339 0.28 -24.82 4.00
C PRO A 339 1.35 -25.04 5.08
N LEU A 340 2.10 -23.99 5.43
CA LEU A 340 3.10 -24.04 6.51
C LEU A 340 2.39 -24.10 7.86
N VAL A 341 1.51 -23.14 8.18
CA VAL A 341 0.83 -23.10 9.49
C VAL A 341 -0.09 -24.30 9.69
N SER A 342 -0.74 -24.81 8.63
CA SER A 342 -1.56 -26.05 8.66
C SER A 342 -0.77 -27.34 8.90
N SER A 343 0.57 -27.27 8.96
CA SER A 343 1.44 -28.42 9.26
C SER A 343 2.01 -28.40 10.68
N ILE A 344 1.67 -27.35 11.45
CA ILE A 344 2.20 -27.04 12.78
C ILE A 344 1.05 -26.80 13.78
N CYS A 345 0.01 -26.09 13.35
CA CYS A 345 -1.24 -25.80 14.05
C CYS A 345 -2.37 -26.70 13.52
#